data_AF-A0A2T7LW82-F1
#
_entry.id   AF-A0A2T7LW82-F1
#
_cell.length_a   1.000
_cell.length_b   1.000
_cell.length_c   1.000
_cell.angle_alpha   90.00
_cell.angle_beta   90.00
_cell.angle_gamma   90.00
#
_symmetry.space_group_name_H-M   'P 1'
#
loop_
_entity.id
_entity.type
_entity.pdbx_description
1 polymer ?
#
loop_
_entity_poly.entity_id
_entity_poly.type
_entity_poly.pdbx_seq_one_letter_code
_entity_poly.pdbx_strand_id
1 'polypeptide(L)'
;MDQCTAVTLLPPPDFVLRVAAAGGSRPEAGHLLCELAADHDGDHAMALWDNDTNRTAVWARWRGEWATLAELGWCGVVDPRDEDACGLFAGHPSVHDWVIVDPTLVAVDVVLAGEYPHLAPRDRRR
;
A
#
# COMPACT_ATOMS: atom_id res chain seq x y z
N MET A 1 -1.76 -8.23 -12.24
CA MET A 1 -2.15 -9.15 -11.16
C MET A 1 -3.01 -8.37 -10.22
N ASP A 2 -4.07 -8.95 -9.69
CA ASP A 2 -4.93 -8.21 -8.77
C ASP A 2 -4.20 -7.96 -7.45
N GLN A 3 -4.52 -6.87 -6.78
CA GLN A 3 -4.02 -6.57 -5.45
C GLN A 3 -4.52 -7.60 -4.43
N CYS A 4 -3.68 -7.93 -3.44
CA CYS A 4 -4.09 -8.72 -2.29
C CYS A 4 -5.13 -7.94 -1.48
N THR A 5 -6.29 -8.55 -1.23
CA THR A 5 -7.39 -7.92 -0.49
C THR A 5 -7.34 -8.16 1.02
N ALA A 6 -6.21 -8.69 1.53
CA ALA A 6 -6.02 -8.89 2.95
C ALA A 6 -6.00 -7.56 3.68
N VAL A 7 -6.84 -7.46 4.72
CA VAL A 7 -6.93 -6.29 5.59
C VAL A 7 -6.65 -6.68 7.03
N THR A 8 -6.13 -5.74 7.80
CA THR A 8 -6.06 -5.86 9.26
C THR A 8 -6.25 -4.50 9.92
N LEU A 9 -6.53 -4.52 11.22
CA LEU A 9 -6.62 -3.32 12.04
C LEU A 9 -5.39 -3.27 12.94
N LEU A 10 -4.54 -2.25 12.76
CA LEU A 10 -3.35 -2.04 13.57
C LEU A 10 -3.70 -1.18 14.79
N PRO A 11 -3.77 -1.74 16.01
CA PRO A 11 -4.00 -0.94 17.19
C PRO A 11 -2.77 -0.06 17.49
N PRO A 12 -2.96 1.14 18.08
CA PRO A 12 -1.84 1.92 18.58
C PRO A 12 -1.11 1.12 19.66
N PRO A 13 0.23 1.13 19.69
CA PRO A 13 0.96 0.46 20.76
C PRO A 13 0.60 1.02 22.14
N ASP A 14 0.49 0.14 23.15
CA ASP A 14 0.06 0.52 24.50
C ASP A 14 0.86 1.68 25.10
N PHE A 15 2.16 1.75 24.81
CA PHE A 15 3.00 2.85 25.32
C PHE A 15 2.60 4.20 24.71
N VAL A 16 2.17 4.23 23.45
CA VAL A 16 1.66 5.45 22.79
C VAL A 16 0.34 5.86 23.44
N LEU A 17 -0.55 4.91 23.73
CA LEU A 17 -1.81 5.18 24.44
C LEU A 17 -1.58 5.77 25.84
N ARG A 18 -0.56 5.27 26.56
CA ARG A 18 -0.18 5.80 27.87
C ARG A 18 0.36 7.23 27.80
N VAL A 19 1.14 7.56 26.78
CA VAL A 19 1.67 8.93 26.57
C VAL A 19 0.56 9.90 26.16
N ALA A 20 -0.31 9.50 25.24
CA ALA A 20 -1.39 10.35 24.72
C ALA A 20 -2.43 10.73 25.79
N ALA A 21 -2.59 9.90 26.84
CA ALA A 21 -3.52 10.16 27.95
C ALA A 21 -3.20 11.46 28.74
N ALA A 22 -2.03 12.06 28.53
CA ALA A 22 -1.58 13.26 29.24
C ALA A 22 -2.07 14.61 28.65
N GLY A 23 -2.88 14.61 27.58
CA GLY A 23 -3.53 15.87 27.12
C GLY A 23 -3.80 16.03 25.63
N GLY A 24 -3.82 14.95 24.84
CA GLY A 24 -4.12 15.01 23.40
C GLY A 24 -5.24 14.04 22.97
N SER A 25 -5.59 14.09 21.68
CA SER A 25 -6.45 13.07 21.07
C SER A 25 -5.81 11.69 21.21
N ARG A 26 -6.57 10.71 21.68
CA ARG A 26 -6.09 9.33 21.72
C ARG A 26 -5.91 8.81 20.29
N PRO A 27 -4.77 8.19 19.97
CA PRO A 27 -4.64 7.53 18.68
C PRO A 27 -5.65 6.38 18.60
N GLU A 28 -6.21 6.23 17.41
CA GLU A 28 -7.16 5.17 17.08
C GLU A 28 -6.48 4.11 16.22
N ALA A 29 -7.09 2.94 16.13
CA ALA A 29 -6.57 1.85 15.33
C ALA A 29 -6.71 2.18 13.83
N GLY A 30 -5.65 1.92 13.06
CA GLY A 30 -5.61 2.18 11.62
C GLY A 30 -5.95 0.94 10.81
N HIS A 31 -6.74 1.09 9.75
CA HIS A 31 -6.96 0.01 8.79
C HIS A 31 -5.77 -0.10 7.85
N LEU A 32 -5.28 -1.33 7.65
CA LEU A 32 -4.24 -1.64 6.69
C LEU A 32 -4.82 -2.50 5.58
N LEU A 33 -4.47 -2.19 4.34
CA LEU A 33 -4.75 -2.99 3.15
C LEU A 33 -3.41 -3.43 2.54
N CYS A 34 -3.27 -4.70 2.21
CA CYS A 34 -2.04 -5.22 1.64
C CYS A 34 -1.75 -4.56 0.27
N GLU A 35 -0.56 -4.03 0.08
CA GLU A 35 -0.11 -3.37 -1.16
C GLU A 35 0.53 -4.37 -2.15
N LEU A 36 0.68 -5.63 -1.76
CA LEU A 36 1.28 -6.67 -2.58
C LEU A 36 0.24 -7.30 -3.53
N ALA A 37 0.71 -7.95 -4.60
CA ALA A 37 -0.14 -8.71 -5.50
C ALA A 37 -0.81 -9.88 -4.76
N ALA A 38 -1.97 -10.31 -5.25
CA ALA A 38 -2.60 -11.55 -4.84
C ALA A 38 -1.63 -12.74 -4.98
N ASP A 39 -1.82 -13.75 -4.14
CA ASP A 39 -0.99 -14.97 -4.08
C ASP A 39 0.51 -14.72 -3.81
N HIS A 40 0.87 -13.57 -3.22
CA HIS A 40 2.22 -13.33 -2.74
C HIS A 40 2.59 -14.31 -1.62
N ASP A 41 3.85 -14.74 -1.59
CA ASP A 41 4.38 -15.49 -0.46
C ASP A 41 4.68 -14.55 0.73
N GLY A 42 4.71 -15.10 1.94
CA GLY A 42 5.18 -14.38 3.13
C GLY A 42 4.11 -13.53 3.81
N ASP A 43 4.55 -12.45 4.44
CA ASP A 43 3.69 -11.57 5.25
C ASP A 43 3.07 -10.49 4.36
N HIS A 44 1.84 -10.10 4.68
CA HIS A 44 1.20 -8.94 4.06
C HIS A 44 1.94 -7.67 4.45
N ALA A 45 1.88 -6.64 3.61
CA ALA A 45 2.62 -5.41 3.84
C ALA A 45 1.88 -4.16 3.36
N MET A 46 2.06 -3.05 4.09
CA MET A 46 1.58 -1.72 3.71
C MET A 46 2.56 -0.66 4.22
N ALA A 47 2.90 0.31 3.38
CA ALA A 47 3.64 1.48 3.79
C ALA A 47 2.78 2.36 4.72
N LEU A 48 3.34 2.77 5.86
CA LEU A 48 2.67 3.66 6.81
C LEU A 48 3.15 5.10 6.69
N TRP A 49 4.43 5.27 6.40
CA TRP A 49 5.09 6.56 6.42
C TRP A 49 6.36 6.52 5.57
N ASP A 50 6.60 7.53 4.76
CA ASP A 50 7.78 7.68 3.92
C ASP A 50 8.87 8.54 4.57
N ASN A 51 10.13 8.16 4.33
CA ASN A 51 11.29 8.93 4.73
C ASN A 51 12.16 9.20 3.51
N ASP A 52 11.80 10.27 2.80
CA ASP A 52 12.46 10.70 1.56
C ASP A 52 13.96 10.90 1.72
N THR A 53 14.38 11.44 2.88
CA THR A 53 15.80 11.75 3.14
C THR A 53 16.65 10.49 3.09
N ASN A 54 16.13 9.39 3.63
CA ASN A 54 16.86 8.12 3.72
C ASN A 54 16.47 7.14 2.60
N ARG A 55 15.54 7.51 1.72
CA ARG A 55 14.93 6.60 0.71
C ARG A 55 14.39 5.32 1.35
N THR A 56 13.76 5.47 2.51
CA THR A 56 13.13 4.39 3.27
C THR A 56 11.67 4.72 3.50
N ALA A 57 10.92 3.73 3.97
CA ALA A 57 9.60 3.91 4.54
C ALA A 57 9.44 3.01 5.76
N VAL A 58 8.54 3.39 6.67
CA VAL A 58 8.05 2.53 7.73
C VAL A 58 6.97 1.64 7.14
N TRP A 59 7.20 0.34 7.17
CA TRP A 59 6.27 -0.67 6.69
C TRP A 59 5.64 -1.40 7.87
N ALA A 60 4.32 -1.58 7.80
CA ALA A 60 3.64 -2.60 8.58
C ALA A 60 3.71 -3.92 7.82
N ARG A 61 4.14 -4.98 8.51
CA ARG A 61 4.15 -6.34 7.97
C ARG A 61 3.39 -7.26 8.90
N TRP A 62 2.43 -8.03 8.39
CA TRP A 62 1.57 -8.83 9.24
C TRP A 62 1.23 -10.21 8.69
N ARG A 63 0.93 -11.12 9.63
CA ARG A 63 0.38 -12.45 9.38
C ARG A 63 -0.60 -12.82 10.48
N GLY A 64 -1.85 -13.04 10.12
CA GLY A 64 -2.92 -13.22 11.11
C GLY A 64 -3.02 -11.99 12.02
N GLU A 65 -2.99 -12.20 13.33
CA GLU A 65 -3.11 -11.13 14.34
C GLU A 65 -1.78 -10.42 14.65
N TRP A 66 -0.66 -10.90 14.13
CA TRP A 66 0.67 -10.34 14.44
C TRP A 66 1.09 -9.32 13.39
N ALA A 67 1.45 -8.13 13.83
CA ALA A 67 2.03 -7.09 12.99
C ALA A 67 3.38 -6.63 13.56
N THR A 68 4.36 -6.41 12.67
CA THR A 68 5.66 -5.81 12.97
C THR A 68 5.81 -4.53 12.17
N LEU A 69 6.40 -3.51 12.78
CA LEU A 69 6.81 -2.29 12.09
C LEU A 69 8.31 -2.33 11.82
N ALA A 70 8.72 -2.03 10.60
CA ALA A 70 10.12 -1.97 10.21
C ALA A 70 10.38 -0.82 9.25
N GLU A 71 11.49 -0.11 9.43
CA GLU A 71 12.00 0.80 8.41
C GLU A 71 12.73 -0.02 7.35
N LEU A 72 12.24 0.04 6.10
CA LEU A 72 12.79 -0.67 4.96
C LEU A 72 13.07 0.30 3.81
N GLY A 73 14.12 0.04 3.04
CA GLY A 73 14.41 0.78 1.82
C GLY A 73 13.37 0.52 0.73
N TRP A 74 13.14 1.48 -0.15
CA TRP A 74 12.36 1.26 -1.38
C TRP A 74 13.07 0.28 -2.33
N CYS A 75 12.31 -0.44 -3.16
CA CYS A 75 12.81 -1.49 -4.04
C CYS A 75 13.86 -1.02 -5.05
N GLY A 76 13.79 0.24 -5.48
CA GLY A 76 14.80 0.87 -6.32
C GLY A 76 14.82 0.40 -7.78
N VAL A 77 14.04 -0.64 -8.12
CA VAL A 77 13.76 -1.03 -9.51
C VAL A 77 12.84 0.01 -10.12
N VAL A 78 13.06 0.30 -11.40
CA VAL A 78 12.35 1.33 -12.17
C VAL A 78 11.61 0.66 -13.34
N ASP A 79 10.38 1.09 -13.64
CA ASP A 79 9.63 0.63 -14.80
C ASP A 79 10.37 1.05 -16.07
N PRO A 80 10.80 0.11 -16.92
CA PRO A 80 11.47 0.44 -18.18
C PRO A 80 10.59 1.20 -19.19
N ARG A 81 9.29 1.35 -18.93
CA ARG A 81 8.33 2.02 -19.83
C ARG A 81 8.15 3.50 -19.55
N ASP A 82 8.15 3.90 -18.28
CA ASP A 82 7.80 5.27 -17.85
C ASP A 82 8.77 5.87 -16.83
N GLU A 83 9.88 5.18 -16.53
CA GLU A 83 10.88 5.61 -15.53
C GLU A 83 10.37 5.75 -14.09
N ASP A 84 9.14 5.29 -13.81
CA ASP A 84 8.55 5.26 -12.47
C ASP A 84 9.22 4.21 -11.58
N ALA A 85 9.57 4.61 -10.35
CA ALA A 85 10.19 3.70 -9.39
C ALA A 85 9.16 2.83 -8.69
N CYS A 86 9.54 1.59 -8.35
CA CYS A 86 8.66 0.67 -7.67
C CYS A 86 8.39 1.16 -6.25
N GLY A 87 7.11 1.40 -5.94
CA GLY A 87 6.59 1.84 -4.65
C GLY A 87 6.50 0.75 -3.57
N LEU A 88 7.23 -0.36 -3.71
CA LEU A 88 7.30 -1.42 -2.70
C LEU A 88 8.66 -1.44 -2.00
N PHE A 89 8.75 -2.13 -0.85
CA PHE A 89 10.02 -2.28 -0.13
C PHE A 89 11.02 -3.20 -0.84
N ALA A 90 12.31 -2.99 -0.60
CA ALA A 90 13.39 -3.79 -1.15
C ALA A 90 13.29 -5.26 -0.73
N GLY A 91 13.32 -6.15 -1.73
CA GLY A 91 13.16 -7.59 -1.51
C GLY A 91 11.72 -8.04 -1.28
N HIS A 92 10.73 -7.24 -1.71
CA HIS A 92 9.33 -7.64 -1.65
C HIS A 92 9.08 -8.98 -2.38
N PRO A 93 8.19 -9.84 -1.86
CA PRO A 93 7.88 -11.15 -2.46
C PRO A 93 6.87 -11.08 -3.62
N SER A 94 6.36 -9.87 -3.91
CA SER A 94 5.39 -9.61 -4.97
C SER A 94 6.08 -9.30 -6.31
N VAL A 95 5.30 -9.25 -7.39
CA VAL A 95 5.68 -8.44 -8.55
C VAL A 95 5.76 -6.96 -8.18
N HIS A 96 6.47 -6.18 -9.01
CA HIS A 96 6.52 -4.74 -8.88
C HIS A 96 5.11 -4.12 -9.00
N ASP A 97 4.89 -3.05 -8.25
CA ASP A 97 3.62 -2.33 -8.09
C ASP A 97 2.95 -1.93 -9.41
N TRP A 98 3.69 -1.52 -10.43
CA TRP A 98 3.13 -1.20 -11.75
C TRP A 98 2.46 -2.39 -12.46
N VAL A 99 2.64 -3.62 -11.98
CA VAL A 99 1.93 -4.83 -12.46
C VAL A 99 0.69 -5.15 -11.62
N ILE A 100 0.56 -4.52 -10.45
CA ILE A 100 -0.53 -4.73 -9.51
C ILE A 100 -1.71 -3.85 -9.91
N VAL A 101 -2.89 -4.45 -9.95
CA VAL A 101 -4.15 -3.80 -10.32
C VAL A 101 -5.06 -3.82 -9.10
N ASP A 102 -5.46 -2.66 -8.61
CA ASP A 102 -6.48 -2.57 -7.56
C ASP A 102 -7.86 -2.85 -8.18
N PRO A 103 -8.52 -3.98 -7.84
CA PRO A 103 -9.83 -4.31 -8.37
C PRO A 103 -10.91 -3.29 -7.98
N THR A 104 -10.73 -2.56 -6.88
CA THR A 104 -11.62 -1.48 -6.44
C THR A 104 -11.54 -0.30 -7.40
N LEU A 105 -10.32 0.13 -7.76
CA LEU A 105 -10.15 1.21 -8.74
C LEU A 105 -10.68 0.81 -10.12
N VAL A 106 -10.48 -0.44 -10.54
CA VAL A 106 -11.09 -0.96 -11.78
C VAL A 106 -12.62 -0.87 -11.74
N ALA A 107 -13.24 -1.24 -10.62
CA ALA A 107 -14.69 -1.14 -10.46
C ALA A 107 -15.17 0.32 -10.48
N VAL A 108 -14.44 1.23 -9.83
CA VAL A 108 -14.70 2.67 -9.87
C VAL A 108 -14.60 3.20 -11.30
N ASP A 109 -13.58 2.82 -12.05
CA ASP A 109 -13.40 3.22 -13.45
C ASP A 109 -14.58 2.79 -14.33
N VAL A 110 -15.12 1.58 -14.13
CA VAL A 110 -16.31 1.11 -14.85
C VAL A 110 -17.53 1.98 -14.55
N VAL A 111 -17.75 2.35 -13.29
CA VAL A 111 -18.87 3.24 -12.90
C VAL A 111 -18.69 4.62 -13.51
N LEU A 112 -17.49 5.21 -13.38
CA LEU A 112 -17.19 6.54 -13.90
C LEU A 112 -17.28 6.60 -15.44
N ALA A 113 -16.89 5.54 -16.14
CA ALA A 113 -17.05 5.47 -17.60
C ALA A 113 -18.53 5.47 -18.03
N GLY A 114 -19.41 4.87 -17.23
CA GLY A 114 -20.86 4.89 -17.43
C GLY A 114 -21.49 6.26 -17.15
N GLU A 115 -21.10 6.91 -16.06
CA GLU A 115 -21.63 8.23 -15.67
C GLU A 115 -21.06 9.39 -16.49
N TYR A 116 -19.78 9.30 -16.86
CA TYR A 116 -19.02 10.35 -17.53
C TYR A 116 -18.32 9.85 -18.80
N PRO A 117 -19.06 9.38 -19.82
CA PRO A 117 -18.48 8.77 -21.03
C PRO A 117 -17.58 9.71 -21.84
N HIS A 118 -17.69 11.03 -21.64
CA HIS A 118 -16.84 12.02 -22.30
C HIS A 118 -15.45 12.17 -21.67
N LEU A 119 -15.25 11.65 -20.46
CA LEU A 119 -13.96 11.61 -19.75
C LEU A 119 -13.20 10.31 -19.99
N ALA A 120 -13.88 9.27 -20.48
CA ALA A 120 -13.23 8.00 -20.81
C ALA A 120 -12.10 8.24 -21.83
N PRO A 121 -10.90 7.63 -21.62
CA PRO A 121 -9.79 7.78 -22.56
C PRO A 121 -10.26 7.42 -23.98
N ARG A 122 -10.17 8.39 -24.90
CA ARG A 122 -10.34 8.09 -26.32
C ARG A 122 -9.18 7.19 -26.72
N ASP A 123 -9.49 5.92 -26.96
CA ASP A 123 -8.65 4.86 -27.52
C ASP A 123 -7.35 5.43 -28.12
N ARG A 124 -6.25 5.44 -27.36
CA ARG A 124 -4.93 5.87 -27.83
C ARG A 124 -4.38 4.78 -28.76
N ARG A 125 -4.99 4.62 -29.93
CA ARG A 125 -4.40 3.84 -31.02
C ARG A 125 -3.22 4.63 -31.58
N ARG A 126 -2.01 4.21 -31.23
CA ARG A 126 -0.80 4.39 -32.03
C ARG A 126 -0.11 3.06 -32.17
#